data_AF-T0V1E8-F1
#
_entry.id   AF-T0V1E8-F1
#
_cell.length_a   1.000
_cell.length_b   1.000
_cell.length_c   1.000
_cell.angle_alpha   90.00
_cell.angle_beta   90.00
_cell.angle_gamma   90.00
#
_symmetry.space_group_name_H-M   'P 1'
#
loop_
_entity.id
_entity.type
_entity.pdbx_description
1 polymer ?
#
loop_
_entity_poly.entity_id
_entity_poly.type
_entity_poly.pdbx_seq_one_letter_code
_entity_poly.pdbx_strand_id
1 'polypeptide(L)'
;MLFSMNDSGSMQKMLDLNPLACRPFRPQTKGKVEALARTVDRLLVFNNEFEDLEELQALVQQLMEDLNHKEISQAIGTSPSERLDQEALNLKAFDLELLKVYSQLSVPLTRKVSKEALVIFEGRKYSVPVKYIGQTVTCEKEQEDLKVY
;
A
#
# COMPACT_ATOMS: atom_id res chain seq x y z
N MET A 1 17.71 13.22 -9.98
CA MET A 1 17.00 12.27 -10.87
C MET A 1 15.56 12.26 -10.39
N LEU A 2 14.66 12.89 -11.14
CA LEU A 2 13.27 13.14 -10.74
C LEU A 2 12.43 11.90 -11.08
N PHE A 3 11.97 11.15 -10.08
CA PHE A 3 10.89 10.20 -10.28
C PHE A 3 9.57 10.98 -10.22
N SER A 4 9.07 11.33 -11.40
CA SER A 4 7.75 11.90 -11.60
C SER A 4 6.81 10.79 -12.02
N MET A 5 5.80 10.51 -11.18
CA MET A 5 4.45 10.05 -11.54
C MET A 5 4.39 9.12 -12.76
N ASN A 6 5.00 7.94 -12.65
CA ASN A 6 4.66 6.74 -13.44
C ASN A 6 5.06 5.45 -12.71
N ASP A 7 5.18 5.52 -11.38
CA ASP A 7 6.07 4.65 -10.61
C ASP A 7 5.62 3.19 -10.47
N SER A 8 4.43 2.81 -10.93
CA SER A 8 4.06 1.39 -10.93
C SER A 8 4.98 0.56 -11.81
N GLY A 9 5.48 1.10 -12.93
CA GLY A 9 6.36 0.37 -13.85
C GLY A 9 7.82 0.26 -13.39
N SER A 10 8.33 1.26 -12.67
CA SER A 10 9.66 1.24 -12.04
C SER A 10 9.70 0.29 -10.83
N MET A 11 8.63 0.29 -10.01
CA MET A 11 8.43 -0.63 -8.89
C MET A 11 8.47 -2.10 -9.31
N GLN A 12 7.71 -2.43 -10.35
CA GLN A 12 7.60 -3.78 -10.92
C GLN A 12 8.96 -4.32 -11.35
N LYS A 13 9.75 -3.48 -12.02
CA LYS A 13 11.06 -3.86 -12.55
C LYS A 13 12.11 -4.02 -11.44
N MET A 14 12.00 -3.27 -10.34
CA MET A 14 12.94 -3.32 -9.21
C MET A 14 12.66 -4.51 -8.29
N LEU A 15 11.41 -4.96 -8.21
CA LEU A 15 10.98 -6.14 -7.45
C LEU A 15 10.84 -7.41 -8.31
N ASP A 16 11.21 -7.34 -9.60
CA ASP A 16 11.02 -8.40 -10.60
C ASP A 16 9.58 -8.96 -10.62
N LEU A 17 8.60 -8.08 -10.42
CA LEU A 17 7.18 -8.38 -10.45
C LEU A 17 6.62 -8.09 -11.85
N ASN A 18 5.93 -9.07 -12.43
CA ASN A 18 5.25 -8.91 -13.71
C ASN A 18 3.72 -8.95 -13.53
N PRO A 19 3.03 -7.81 -13.38
CA PRO A 19 1.59 -7.80 -13.15
C PRO A 19 0.85 -8.19 -14.41
N LEU A 20 0.02 -9.21 -14.26
CA LEU A 20 -0.84 -9.71 -15.31
C LEU A 20 -2.19 -9.00 -15.24
N ALA A 21 -2.38 -8.00 -16.09
CA ALA A 21 -3.67 -7.34 -16.23
C ALA A 21 -4.71 -8.31 -16.81
N CYS A 22 -5.94 -8.23 -16.30
CA CYS A 22 -7.05 -9.02 -16.83
C CYS A 22 -7.36 -8.57 -18.25
N ARG A 23 -7.36 -9.50 -19.22
CA ARG A 23 -7.82 -9.19 -20.58
C ARG A 23 -9.35 -9.05 -20.59
N PRO A 24 -9.92 -8.08 -21.32
CA PRO A 24 -11.37 -7.98 -21.51
C PRO A 24 -11.96 -9.30 -22.01
N PHE A 25 -13.18 -9.64 -21.56
CA PHE A 25 -13.92 -10.85 -21.94
C PHE A 25 -13.27 -12.20 -21.55
N ARG A 26 -12.35 -12.21 -20.58
CA ARG A 26 -11.85 -13.45 -19.94
C ARG A 26 -12.24 -13.49 -18.46
N PRO A 27 -13.40 -14.07 -18.10
CA PRO A 27 -13.87 -14.12 -16.72
C PRO A 27 -13.02 -14.99 -15.78
N GLN A 28 -12.02 -15.72 -16.30
CA GLN A 28 -11.18 -16.65 -15.54
C GLN A 28 -10.39 -16.00 -14.38
N THR A 29 -10.11 -14.69 -14.44
CA THR A 29 -9.42 -13.97 -13.36
C THR A 29 -10.36 -13.33 -12.33
N LYS A 30 -11.68 -13.31 -12.60
CA LYS A 30 -12.69 -12.79 -11.67
C LYS A 30 -12.77 -13.64 -10.40
N GLY A 31 -12.49 -14.93 -10.49
CA GLY A 31 -12.50 -15.86 -9.36
C GLY A 31 -11.55 -15.46 -8.21
N LYS A 32 -10.44 -14.77 -8.49
CA LYS A 32 -9.55 -14.23 -7.45
C LYS A 32 -10.21 -13.10 -6.66
N VAL A 33 -10.90 -12.20 -7.35
CA VAL A 33 -11.63 -11.09 -6.74
C VAL A 33 -12.85 -11.61 -5.96
N GLU A 34 -13.57 -12.57 -6.52
CA GLU A 34 -14.71 -13.21 -5.86
C GLU A 34 -14.29 -14.01 -4.63
N ALA A 35 -13.12 -14.68 -4.66
CA ALA A 35 -12.60 -15.37 -3.49
C ALA A 35 -12.31 -14.40 -2.34
N LEU A 36 -11.66 -13.26 -2.64
CA LEU A 36 -11.39 -12.24 -1.63
C LEU A 36 -12.69 -11.63 -1.07
N ALA A 37 -13.65 -11.32 -1.95
CA ALA A 37 -14.95 -10.82 -1.53
C ALA A 37 -15.66 -11.81 -0.59
N ARG A 38 -15.69 -13.11 -0.94
CA ARG A 38 -16.25 -14.17 -0.08
C ARG A 38 -15.57 -14.28 1.27
N THR A 39 -14.26 -14.04 1.35
CA THR A 39 -13.53 -14.04 2.62
C THR A 39 -14.00 -12.88 3.50
N VAL A 40 -14.14 -11.68 2.92
CA VAL A 40 -14.64 -10.50 3.63
C VAL A 40 -16.11 -10.65 4.00
N ASP A 41 -16.93 -11.30 3.18
CA ASP A 41 -18.35 -11.56 3.47
C ASP A 41 -18.55 -12.37 4.77
N ARG A 42 -17.53 -13.11 5.24
CA ARG A 42 -17.58 -13.80 6.54
C ARG A 42 -17.70 -12.82 7.72
N LEU A 43 -17.24 -11.58 7.55
CA LEU A 43 -17.38 -10.52 8.55
C LEU A 43 -18.82 -10.01 8.65
N LEU A 44 -19.66 -10.19 7.62
CA LEU A 44 -21.04 -9.70 7.61
C LEU A 44 -21.91 -10.32 8.71
N VAL A 45 -21.53 -11.50 9.21
CA VAL A 45 -22.23 -12.18 10.32
C VAL A 45 -22.12 -11.37 11.61
N PHE A 46 -21.01 -10.65 11.80
CA PHE A 46 -20.77 -9.81 12.97
C PHE A 46 -21.34 -8.38 12.81
N ASN A 47 -22.13 -8.13 11.76
CA ASN A 47 -22.77 -6.82 11.59
C ASN A 47 -23.71 -6.54 12.77
N ASN A 48 -23.51 -5.38 13.39
CA ASN A 48 -24.19 -4.95 14.63
C ASN A 48 -23.80 -5.76 15.89
N GLU A 49 -22.72 -6.55 15.84
CA GLU A 49 -22.17 -7.27 17.00
C GLU A 49 -20.92 -6.59 17.59
N PHE A 50 -20.53 -5.43 17.08
CA PHE A 50 -19.44 -4.59 17.60
C PHE A 50 -19.93 -3.16 17.79
N GLU A 51 -19.42 -2.49 18.83
CA GLU A 51 -19.82 -1.14 19.21
C GLU A 51 -18.78 -0.07 18.81
N ASP A 52 -17.51 -0.47 18.69
CA ASP A 52 -16.41 0.43 18.36
C ASP A 52 -15.41 -0.15 17.34
N LEU A 53 -14.42 0.67 16.99
CA LEU A 53 -13.38 0.32 16.02
C LEU A 53 -12.42 -0.75 16.55
N GLU A 54 -12.17 -0.78 17.86
CA GLU A 54 -11.21 -1.68 18.49
C GLU A 54 -11.76 -3.11 18.49
N GLU A 55 -13.04 -3.28 18.77
CA GLU A 55 -13.76 -4.55 18.65
C GLU A 55 -13.78 -5.05 17.21
N LEU A 56 -14.04 -4.18 16.23
CA LEU A 56 -13.97 -4.55 14.82
C LEU A 56 -12.56 -5.01 14.42
N GLN A 57 -11.51 -4.32 14.89
CA GLN A 57 -10.13 -4.73 14.65
C GLN A 57 -9.83 -6.10 15.27
N ALA A 58 -10.31 -6.36 16.49
CA ALA A 58 -10.15 -7.64 17.17
C ALA A 58 -10.85 -8.78 16.40
N LEU A 59 -12.07 -8.55 15.90
CA LEU A 59 -12.80 -9.51 15.08
C LEU A 59 -12.07 -9.83 13.77
N VAL A 60 -11.56 -8.81 13.08
CA VAL A 60 -10.77 -8.99 11.85
C VAL A 60 -9.49 -9.77 12.14
N GLN A 61 -8.79 -9.45 13.23
CA GLN A 61 -7.60 -10.15 13.66
C GLN A 61 -7.89 -11.63 13.96
N GLN A 62 -9.00 -11.91 14.66
CA GLN A 62 -9.42 -13.27 14.95
C GLN A 62 -9.76 -14.04 13.68
N LEU A 63 -10.52 -13.43 12.74
CA LEU A 63 -10.84 -14.06 11.46
C LEU A 63 -9.57 -14.40 10.66
N MET A 64 -8.60 -13.49 10.65
CA MET A 64 -7.31 -13.72 9.99
C MET A 64 -6.57 -14.89 10.63
N GLU A 65 -6.53 -14.97 11.95
CA GLU A 65 -5.89 -16.07 12.69
C GLU A 65 -6.57 -17.41 12.37
N ASP A 66 -7.90 -17.44 12.39
CA ASP A 66 -8.69 -18.63 12.09
C ASP A 66 -8.42 -19.14 10.65
N LEU A 67 -8.44 -18.23 9.68
CA LEU A 67 -8.19 -18.55 8.27
C LEU A 67 -6.77 -19.06 7.99
N ASN A 68 -5.77 -18.47 8.65
CA ASN A 68 -4.37 -18.78 8.38
C ASN A 68 -3.87 -20.01 9.15
N HIS A 69 -4.37 -20.23 10.36
CA HIS A 69 -3.82 -21.21 11.29
C HIS A 69 -4.78 -22.35 11.65
N LYS A 70 -6.10 -22.12 11.68
CA LYS A 70 -7.08 -23.14 12.11
C LYS A 70 -7.74 -23.86 10.95
N GLU A 71 -8.00 -23.16 9.84
CA GLU A 71 -8.64 -23.74 8.66
C GLU A 71 -7.66 -24.50 7.76
N ILE A 72 -8.03 -25.71 7.38
CA ILE A 72 -7.31 -26.50 6.37
C ILE A 72 -7.82 -26.10 4.99
N SER A 73 -6.93 -25.61 4.13
CA SER A 73 -7.27 -25.26 2.76
C SER A 73 -7.57 -26.52 1.95
N GLN A 74 -8.76 -26.61 1.36
CA GLN A 74 -9.14 -27.74 0.50
C GLN A 74 -8.24 -27.89 -0.73
N ALA A 75 -7.64 -26.79 -1.20
CA ALA A 75 -6.75 -26.81 -2.36
C ALA A 75 -5.33 -27.31 -2.04
N ILE A 76 -4.88 -27.12 -0.80
CA ILE A 76 -3.48 -27.37 -0.38
C ILE A 76 -3.39 -28.59 0.55
N GLY A 77 -4.47 -28.92 1.26
CA GLY A 77 -4.54 -30.03 2.22
C GLY A 77 -3.92 -29.73 3.58
N THR A 78 -3.39 -28.52 3.78
CA THR A 78 -2.79 -28.03 5.04
C THR A 78 -3.31 -26.62 5.36
N SER A 79 -2.96 -26.10 6.54
CA SER A 79 -3.19 -24.67 6.82
C SER A 79 -2.28 -23.78 5.94
N PRO A 80 -2.72 -22.56 5.58
CA PRO A 80 -1.88 -21.59 4.89
C PRO A 80 -0.56 -21.30 5.62
N SER A 81 -0.57 -21.21 6.96
CA SER A 81 0.63 -20.92 7.74
C SER A 81 1.67 -22.03 7.65
N GLU A 82 1.26 -23.30 7.80
CA GLU A 82 2.19 -24.43 7.70
C GLU A 82 2.81 -24.50 6.30
N ARG A 83 2.02 -24.18 5.27
CA ARG A 83 2.52 -24.16 3.89
C ARG A 83 3.52 -23.03 3.71
N LEU A 84 3.23 -21.84 4.25
CA LEU A 84 4.14 -20.70 4.20
C LEU A 84 5.47 -21.01 4.87
N ASP A 85 5.48 -21.65 6.04
CA ASP A 85 6.70 -22.04 6.74
C ASP A 85 7.59 -22.97 5.91
N GLN A 86 6.96 -23.91 5.18
CA GLN A 86 7.68 -24.79 4.25
C GLN A 86 8.23 -24.05 3.02
N GLU A 87 7.48 -23.08 2.48
CA GLU A 87 7.91 -22.29 1.32
C GLU A 87 8.95 -21.24 1.67
N ALA A 88 8.91 -20.69 2.89
CA ALA A 88 9.77 -19.61 3.35
C ALA A 88 11.26 -19.94 3.19
N LEU A 89 11.62 -21.21 3.35
CA LEU A 89 12.98 -21.73 3.13
C LEU A 89 13.48 -21.56 1.68
N ASN A 90 12.56 -21.45 0.72
CA ASN A 90 12.84 -21.34 -0.70
C ASN A 90 12.60 -19.93 -1.26
N LEU A 91 12.18 -18.98 -0.42
CA LEU A 91 11.98 -17.60 -0.83
C LEU A 91 13.33 -16.88 -0.97
N LYS A 92 13.45 -16.04 -1.99
CA LYS A 92 14.62 -15.17 -2.14
C LYS A 92 14.58 -14.09 -1.07
N ALA A 93 15.72 -13.82 -0.44
CA ALA A 93 15.88 -12.63 0.38
C ALA A 93 15.60 -11.37 -0.47
N PHE A 94 14.90 -10.41 0.11
CA PHE A 94 14.61 -9.12 -0.51
C PHE A 94 15.33 -8.01 0.25
N ASP A 95 15.64 -6.93 -0.47
CA ASP A 95 16.32 -5.77 0.11
C ASP A 95 15.30 -4.86 0.80
N LEU A 96 15.41 -4.78 2.13
CA LEU A 96 14.57 -3.93 2.98
C LEU A 96 14.77 -2.44 2.69
N GLU A 97 15.96 -2.01 2.29
CA GLU A 97 16.23 -0.60 1.97
C GLU A 97 15.48 -0.17 0.70
N LEU A 98 15.39 -1.06 -0.31
CA LEU A 98 14.57 -0.80 -1.50
C LEU A 98 13.09 -0.63 -1.12
N LEU A 99 12.58 -1.40 -0.15
CA LEU A 99 11.19 -1.28 0.30
C LEU A 99 10.92 -0.02 1.14
N LYS A 100 11.90 0.47 1.91
CA LYS A 100 11.75 1.70 2.71
C LYS A 100 11.41 2.93 1.86
N VAL A 101 11.97 3.01 0.65
CA VAL A 101 11.63 4.08 -0.31
C VAL A 101 10.14 4.10 -0.63
N TYR A 102 9.47 2.94 -0.54
CA TYR A 102 8.08 2.76 -0.91
C TYR A 102 7.11 2.69 0.29
N SER A 103 7.61 2.44 1.50
CA SER A 103 6.81 2.52 2.74
C SER A 103 6.82 3.92 3.36
N GLN A 104 7.53 4.88 2.76
CA GLN A 104 7.48 6.28 3.16
C GLN A 104 6.06 6.82 2.99
N LEU A 105 5.42 7.11 4.12
CA LEU A 105 4.09 7.75 4.20
C LEU A 105 4.07 9.13 3.54
N SER A 106 5.24 9.74 3.35
CA SER A 106 5.44 11.06 2.76
C SER A 106 6.49 11.00 1.66
N VAL A 107 6.08 10.75 0.42
CA VAL A 107 6.98 10.91 -0.72
C VAL A 107 7.29 12.41 -0.89
N PRO A 108 8.55 12.84 -0.93
CA PRO A 108 8.88 14.25 -1.15
C PRO A 108 8.35 14.72 -2.52
N LEU A 109 7.53 15.78 -2.53
CA LEU A 109 6.97 16.36 -3.74
C LEU A 109 7.78 17.57 -4.20
N THR A 110 8.29 17.50 -5.42
CA THR A 110 8.95 18.64 -6.07
C THR A 110 7.92 19.60 -6.68
N ARG A 111 7.92 20.87 -6.28
CA ARG A 111 7.00 21.91 -6.79
C ARG A 111 7.75 23.19 -7.16
N LYS A 112 7.29 23.87 -8.22
CA LYS A 112 7.80 25.18 -8.60
C LYS A 112 7.13 26.27 -7.79
N VAL A 113 7.92 27.18 -7.23
CA VAL A 113 7.43 28.33 -6.46
C VAL A 113 6.77 29.35 -7.39
N SER A 114 5.60 29.84 -7.01
CA SER A 114 4.86 30.86 -7.76
C SER A 114 5.57 32.23 -7.72
N LYS A 115 5.13 33.16 -8.57
CA LYS A 115 5.61 34.56 -8.54
C LYS A 115 5.28 35.28 -7.22
N GLU A 116 4.30 34.78 -6.49
CA GLU A 116 3.85 35.31 -5.18
C GLU A 116 4.64 34.69 -4.01
N ALA A 117 5.73 33.95 -4.28
CA ALA A 117 6.50 33.21 -3.27
C ALA A 117 5.65 32.17 -2.51
N LEU A 118 4.77 31.47 -3.23
CA LEU A 118 3.90 30.43 -2.67
C LEU A 118 4.16 29.06 -3.29
N VAL A 119 3.96 28.01 -2.48
CA VAL A 119 3.95 26.61 -2.91
C VAL A 119 2.63 25.96 -2.54
N ILE A 120 2.09 25.12 -3.43
CA ILE A 120 0.86 24.37 -3.21
C ILE A 120 1.21 22.94 -2.81
N PHE A 121 0.77 22.53 -1.61
CA PHE A 121 0.94 21.18 -1.07
C PHE A 121 -0.39 20.70 -0.46
N GLU A 122 -0.84 19.50 -0.81
CA GLU A 122 -2.15 18.94 -0.38
C GLU A 122 -3.35 19.92 -0.52
N GLY A 123 -3.35 20.75 -1.58
CA GLY A 123 -4.42 21.73 -1.83
C GLY A 123 -4.34 23.02 -0.99
N ARG A 124 -3.35 23.15 -0.11
CA ARG A 124 -3.07 24.34 0.70
C ARG A 124 -1.89 25.14 0.15
N LYS A 125 -1.87 26.45 0.38
CA LYS A 125 -0.80 27.37 -0.05
C LYS A 125 0.10 27.71 1.13
N TYR A 126 1.40 27.58 0.94
CA TYR A 126 2.42 27.87 1.94
C TYR A 126 3.36 28.95 1.42
N SER A 127 3.68 29.92 2.29
CA SER A 127 4.65 30.97 1.97
C SER A 127 6.06 30.44 2.06
N VAL A 128 6.88 30.74 1.05
CA VAL A 128 8.31 30.46 1.04
C VAL A 128 9.09 31.77 0.89
N PRO A 129 10.36 31.83 1.30
CA PRO A 129 11.18 33.02 1.10
C PRO A 129 11.27 33.44 -0.37
N VAL A 130 11.19 34.75 -0.64
CA VAL A 130 11.19 35.32 -2.01
C VAL A 130 12.40 34.92 -2.87
N LYS A 131 13.52 34.55 -2.23
CA LYS A 131 14.71 34.01 -2.91
C LYS A 131 14.43 32.75 -3.73
N TYR A 132 13.38 32.00 -3.40
CA TYR A 132 12.98 30.78 -4.10
C TYR A 132 11.97 31.01 -5.23
N ILE A 133 11.55 32.26 -5.52
CA ILE A 133 10.62 32.53 -6.62
C ILE A 133 11.18 31.97 -7.94
N GLY A 134 10.37 31.16 -8.63
CA GLY A 134 10.75 30.52 -9.89
C GLY A 134 11.70 29.32 -9.75
N GLN A 135 12.20 29.05 -8.54
CA GLN A 135 12.97 27.84 -8.23
C GLN A 135 12.03 26.66 -7.98
N THR A 136 12.63 25.47 -8.04
CA THR A 136 11.96 24.21 -7.78
C THR A 136 12.36 23.75 -6.38
N VAL A 137 11.40 23.62 -5.49
CA VAL A 137 11.60 23.22 -4.09
C VAL A 137 11.00 21.85 -3.82
N THR A 138 11.58 21.12 -2.87
CA THR A 138 11.10 19.81 -2.44
C THR A 138 10.30 19.98 -1.15
N CYS A 139 9.07 19.48 -1.15
CA CYS A 139 8.16 19.53 -0.01
C CYS A 139 8.02 18.14 0.60
N GLU A 140 8.36 18.01 1.88
CA GLU A 140 8.26 16.76 2.62
C GLU A 140 7.42 16.97 3.88
N LYS A 141 6.44 16.10 4.09
CA LYS A 141 5.57 16.13 5.27
C LYS A 141 6.16 15.23 6.34
N GLU A 142 6.58 15.80 7.45
CA GLU A 142 7.05 15.05 8.60
C GLU A 142 6.03 15.19 9.72
N GLN A 143 5.21 14.15 9.92
CA GLN A 143 4.11 14.15 10.90
C GLN A 143 3.10 15.31 10.66
N GLU A 144 3.19 16.38 11.47
CA GLU A 144 2.34 17.57 11.37
C GLU A 144 3.02 18.76 10.66
N ASP A 145 4.34 18.70 10.46
CA ASP A 145 5.12 19.79 9.88
C ASP A 145 5.39 19.57 8.38
N LEU A 146 5.46 20.68 7.64
CA LEU A 146 5.88 20.71 6.24
C LEU A 146 7.29 21.30 6.13
N LYS A 147 8.26 20.49 5.73
CA LYS A 147 9.62 20.94 5.43
C LYS A 147 9.74 21.24 3.95
N VAL A 148 10.28 22.42 3.63
CA VAL A 148 10.50 22.89 2.26
C VAL A 148 11.98 23.20 2.06
N TYR A 149 12.59 22.53 1.09
CA TYR A 149 14.01 22.62 0.78
C TYR A 149 14.27 23.07 -0.66
#